data_AF-A0AAV0BEM4-F1
#
_entry.id   AF-A0AAV0BEM4-F1
#
_cell.length_a   1.000
_cell.length_b   1.000
_cell.length_c   1.000
_cell.angle_alpha   90.00
_cell.angle_beta   90.00
_cell.angle_gamma   90.00
#
_symmetry.space_group_name_H-M   'P 1'
#
loop_
_entity.id
_entity.type
_entity.pdbx_description
1 polymer ?
#
loop_
_entity_poly.entity_id
_entity_poly.type
_entity_poly.pdbx_seq_one_letter_code
_entity_poly.pdbx_strand_id
1 'polypeptide(L)'
;MVEERDYNLNSLTQHALSRKQKLNALIKRRSESNRKTDEKDQTDSNLKDGSDERPKKRLDFRFRNYDPTINGPKRHDDVEHSKETVEESIKGIVERVKIEDEIQRASELDLTKIQPKKPNWDLKRDLTKKLNKLDPITQAAFATLIRKRMQTEGAGSTEENAAILAKEINTAGKPNDEVEEDLSEDED
;
A
#
# COMPACT_ATOMS: atom_id res chain seq x y z
N MET A 1 -20.07 9.53 -42.96
CA MET A 1 -21.22 8.74 -42.50
C MET A 1 -20.65 7.36 -42.18
N VAL A 2 -20.27 7.11 -40.93
CA VAL A 2 -19.61 5.85 -40.56
C VAL A 2 -20.71 4.89 -40.15
N GLU A 3 -20.95 3.87 -40.97
CA GLU A 3 -21.91 2.79 -40.68
C GLU A 3 -21.50 2.07 -39.40
N GLU A 4 -22.34 2.17 -38.37
CA GLU A 4 -22.23 1.34 -37.17
C GLU A 4 -22.58 -0.10 -37.57
N ARG A 5 -21.59 -0.98 -37.54
CA ARG A 5 -21.83 -2.41 -37.71
C ARG A 5 -22.49 -2.92 -36.44
N ASP A 6 -23.70 -3.45 -36.58
CA ASP A 6 -24.44 -4.11 -35.51
C ASP A 6 -23.77 -5.43 -35.13
N TYR A 7 -22.71 -5.33 -34.33
CA TYR A 7 -22.14 -6.49 -33.65
C TYR A 7 -23.13 -6.96 -32.59
N ASN A 8 -23.42 -8.26 -32.57
CA ASN A 8 -24.25 -8.88 -31.55
C ASN A 8 -23.56 -8.73 -30.17
N LEU A 9 -23.91 -7.65 -29.46
CA LEU A 9 -23.28 -7.19 -28.24
C LEU A 9 -23.77 -8.01 -27.05
N ASN A 10 -22.83 -8.54 -26.26
CA ASN A 10 -23.10 -9.26 -25.01
C ASN A 10 -23.95 -8.41 -24.04
N SER A 11 -24.88 -9.03 -23.31
CA SER A 11 -25.81 -8.35 -22.37
C SER A 11 -25.12 -7.34 -21.44
N LEU A 12 -23.93 -7.68 -20.91
CA LEU A 12 -23.15 -6.77 -20.07
C LEU A 12 -22.71 -5.49 -20.80
N THR A 13 -22.34 -5.61 -22.07
CA THR A 13 -21.93 -4.48 -22.92
C THR A 13 -23.12 -3.59 -23.30
N GLN A 14 -24.30 -4.19 -23.53
CA GLN A 14 -25.54 -3.45 -23.76
C GLN A 14 -25.94 -2.63 -22.52
N HIS A 15 -25.83 -3.20 -21.32
CA HIS A 15 -26.07 -2.48 -20.07
C HIS A 15 -25.08 -1.33 -19.86
N ALA A 16 -23.79 -1.52 -20.20
CA ALA A 16 -22.79 -0.45 -20.11
C ALA A 16 -23.08 0.71 -21.07
N LEU A 17 -23.48 0.41 -22.31
CA LEU A 17 -23.88 1.43 -23.29
C LEU A 17 -25.13 2.19 -22.86
N SER A 18 -26.16 1.48 -22.38
CA SER A 18 -27.38 2.09 -21.85
C SER A 18 -27.10 3.00 -20.65
N ARG A 19 -26.24 2.57 -19.71
CA ARG A 19 -25.79 3.39 -18.58
C ARG A 19 -25.05 4.64 -19.04
N LYS A 20 -24.14 4.51 -20.01
CA LYS A 20 -23.38 5.63 -20.58
C LYS A 20 -24.32 6.66 -21.21
N GLN A 21 -25.31 6.22 -21.99
CA GLN A 21 -26.32 7.11 -22.58
C GLN A 21 -27.14 7.84 -21.50
N LYS A 22 -27.58 7.13 -20.45
CA LYS A 22 -28.32 7.72 -19.33
C LYS A 22 -27.50 8.76 -18.56
N LEU A 23 -26.21 8.49 -18.33
CA LEU A 23 -25.30 9.44 -17.68
C LEU A 23 -25.07 10.69 -18.55
N ASN A 24 -24.90 10.53 -19.87
CA ASN A 24 -24.77 11.66 -20.78
C ASN A 24 -26.02 12.55 -20.78
N ALA A 25 -27.23 11.96 -20.72
CA ALA A 25 -28.47 12.73 -20.59
C ALA A 25 -28.54 13.50 -19.26
N LEU A 26 -28.07 12.92 -18.15
CA LEU A 26 -28.00 13.60 -16.86
C LEU A 26 -26.98 14.75 -16.86
N ILE A 27 -25.82 14.55 -17.48
CA ILE A 27 -24.78 15.58 -17.63
C ILE A 27 -25.32 16.74 -18.48
N LYS A 28 -25.99 16.44 -19.60
CA LYS A 28 -26.59 17.45 -20.47
C LYS A 28 -27.66 18.27 -19.72
N ARG A 29 -28.55 17.60 -18.99
CA ARG A 29 -29.57 18.28 -18.16
C ARG A 29 -28.95 19.17 -17.08
N ARG A 30 -27.86 18.73 -16.44
CA ARG A 30 -27.11 19.54 -15.46
C ARG A 30 -26.50 20.79 -16.11
N SER A 31 -25.94 20.65 -17.31
CA SER A 31 -25.37 21.78 -18.06
C SER A 31 -26.44 22.80 -18.47
N GLU A 32 -27.64 22.34 -18.83
CA GLU A 32 -28.77 23.19 -19.20
C GLU A 32 -29.40 23.88 -17.98
N SER A 33 -29.46 23.20 -16.83
CA SER A 33 -29.93 23.83 -15.59
C SER A 33 -28.97 24.91 -15.09
N ASN A 34 -27.66 24.73 -15.29
CA ASN A 34 -26.66 25.73 -14.92
C ASN A 34 -26.66 26.94 -15.87
N ARG A 35 -26.99 26.76 -17.15
CA ARG A 35 -27.16 27.88 -18.08
C ARG A 35 -28.40 28.73 -17.78
N LYS A 36 -29.48 28.13 -17.28
CA LYS A 36 -30.71 28.86 -16.90
C LYS A 36 -30.58 29.72 -15.65
N THR A 37 -29.60 29.45 -14.77
CA THR A 37 -29.32 30.32 -13.62
C THR A 37 -28.52 31.55 -14.02
N ASP A 38 -27.71 31.48 -15.07
CA ASP A 38 -26.87 32.59 -15.53
C ASP A 38 -27.62 33.59 -16.46
N GLU A 39 -28.73 33.17 -17.11
CA GLU A 39 -29.53 34.05 -17.99
C GLU A 39 -30.58 34.91 -17.25
N LYS A 40 -30.85 34.68 -15.95
CA LYS A 40 -31.85 35.46 -15.19
C LYS A 40 -31.32 36.72 -14.50
N ASP A 41 -30.00 36.96 -14.53
CA ASP A 41 -29.36 38.09 -13.84
C ASP A 41 -29.00 39.28 -14.78
N GLN A 42 -29.56 39.35 -16.00
CA GLN A 42 -29.25 40.41 -16.99
C GLN A 42 -30.45 41.25 -17.48
N THR A 43 -31.50 41.43 -16.69
CA THR A 43 -32.52 42.45 -16.97
C THR A 43 -32.89 43.20 -15.69
N ASP A 44 -32.11 44.20 -15.31
CA ASP A 44 -32.57 45.41 -14.58
C ASP A 44 -31.38 46.34 -14.28
N SER A 45 -30.96 47.12 -15.29
CA SER A 45 -30.13 48.29 -15.03
C SER A 45 -30.36 49.39 -16.07
N ASN A 46 -31.47 50.10 -15.94
CA ASN A 46 -31.59 51.44 -16.50
C ASN A 46 -32.31 52.34 -15.48
N LEU A 47 -31.53 53.08 -14.69
CA LEU A 47 -31.91 54.34 -14.01
C LEU A 47 -30.65 54.98 -13.39
N LYS A 48 -30.01 55.82 -14.20
CA LYS A 48 -29.60 57.21 -13.90
C LYS A 48 -28.92 57.54 -12.55
N ASP A 49 -27.64 57.91 -12.70
CA ASP A 49 -26.95 59.11 -12.16
C ASP A 49 -26.88 59.33 -10.63
N GLY A 50 -25.67 59.52 -10.12
CA GLY A 50 -25.41 59.93 -8.74
C GLY A 50 -24.09 59.41 -8.18
N SER A 51 -23.08 60.26 -8.21
CA SER A 51 -21.78 60.12 -7.55
C SER A 51 -21.88 59.70 -6.07
N ASP A 52 -21.30 58.56 -5.71
CA ASP A 52 -20.78 58.31 -4.36
C ASP A 52 -19.79 57.12 -4.39
N GLU A 53 -18.50 57.44 -4.50
CA GLU A 53 -17.42 56.49 -4.23
C GLU A 53 -17.38 56.18 -2.73
N ARG A 54 -18.19 55.21 -2.29
CA ARG A 54 -17.95 54.52 -1.02
C ARG A 54 -17.42 53.14 -1.35
N PRO A 55 -16.24 52.73 -0.85
CA PRO A 55 -15.83 51.35 -0.99
C PRO A 55 -16.90 50.49 -0.32
N LYS A 56 -17.56 49.63 -1.10
CA LYS A 56 -18.46 48.60 -0.58
C LYS A 56 -17.64 47.75 0.38
N LYS A 57 -17.66 48.09 1.68
CA LYS A 57 -17.02 47.29 2.73
C LYS A 57 -17.65 45.91 2.65
N ARG A 58 -16.91 44.95 2.09
CA ARG A 58 -17.30 43.55 2.14
C ARG A 58 -17.41 43.25 3.63
N LEU A 59 -18.61 42.86 4.07
CA LEU A 59 -18.80 42.41 5.43
C LEU A 59 -17.96 41.14 5.56
N ASP A 60 -16.76 41.28 6.13
CA ASP A 60 -15.89 40.15 6.40
C ASP A 60 -16.62 39.25 7.40
N PHE A 61 -17.21 38.17 6.88
CA PHE A 61 -17.92 37.19 7.68
C PHE A 61 -16.91 36.49 8.59
N ARG A 62 -16.86 36.93 9.86
CA ARG A 62 -15.98 36.36 10.88
C ARG A 62 -16.66 35.18 11.55
N PHE A 63 -16.13 34.00 11.31
CA PHE A 63 -16.49 32.82 12.05
C PHE A 63 -15.99 32.94 13.51
N ARG A 64 -16.85 32.59 14.47
CA ARG A 64 -16.50 32.65 15.91
C ARG A 64 -15.51 31.55 16.26
N ASN A 65 -15.91 30.30 16.00
CA ASN A 65 -15.19 29.08 16.40
C ASN A 65 -14.70 28.25 15.21
N TYR A 66 -14.80 28.74 13.98
CA TYR A 66 -14.33 28.03 12.79
C TYR A 66 -13.27 28.87 12.10
N ASP A 67 -12.23 28.23 11.61
CA ASP A 67 -11.19 28.89 10.83
C ASP A 67 -11.19 28.30 9.41
N PRO A 68 -11.56 29.12 8.40
CA PRO A 68 -11.66 28.67 7.01
C PRO A 68 -10.30 28.33 6.38
N THR A 69 -9.18 28.69 7.00
CA THR A 69 -7.85 28.38 6.48
C THR A 69 -7.42 26.94 6.80
N ILE A 70 -7.81 26.44 7.98
CA ILE A 70 -7.54 25.07 8.45
C ILE A 70 -8.72 24.12 8.22
N ASN A 71 -9.83 24.62 7.67
CA ASN A 71 -11.10 23.91 7.54
C ASN A 71 -11.52 23.18 8.83
N GLY A 72 -11.41 23.86 9.96
CA GLY A 72 -11.58 23.23 11.28
C GLY A 72 -11.91 24.22 12.39
N PRO A 73 -12.06 23.73 13.63
CA PRO A 73 -12.33 24.58 14.79
C PRO A 73 -11.19 25.56 15.04
N LYS A 74 -11.52 26.83 15.31
CA LYS A 74 -10.58 27.87 15.71
C LYS A 74 -9.94 27.51 17.04
N ARG A 75 -8.64 27.19 17.03
CA ARG A 75 -7.85 26.85 18.22
C ARG A 75 -7.11 28.10 18.70
N HIS A 76 -6.89 28.20 20.02
CA HIS A 76 -6.22 29.32 20.67
C HIS A 76 -4.73 29.06 20.96
N ASP A 77 -4.19 27.96 20.45
CA ASP A 77 -2.80 27.57 20.65
C ASP A 77 -1.96 28.11 19.49
N ASP A 78 -0.97 28.97 19.79
CA ASP A 78 -0.05 29.58 18.80
C ASP A 78 0.97 28.57 18.22
N VAL A 79 0.85 27.29 18.57
CA VAL A 79 1.70 26.25 18.01
C VAL A 79 1.16 25.96 16.62
N GLU A 80 1.90 26.34 15.57
CA GLU A 80 1.72 25.79 14.24
C GLU A 80 1.83 24.26 14.36
N HIS A 81 0.68 23.59 14.50
CA HIS A 81 0.64 22.14 14.41
C HIS A 81 0.85 21.85 12.94
N SER A 82 2.10 21.62 12.59
CA SER A 82 2.50 21.08 11.30
C SER A 82 1.57 19.92 10.97
N LYS A 83 1.05 19.95 9.74
CA LYS A 83 0.05 19.03 9.19
C LYS A 83 0.59 17.59 9.03
N GLU A 84 1.62 17.22 9.79
CA GLU A 84 2.23 15.89 9.82
C GLU A 84 1.41 14.98 10.73
N THR A 85 0.19 14.67 10.27
CA THR A 85 -0.52 13.51 10.80
C THR A 85 0.13 12.26 10.21
N VAL A 86 0.28 11.21 11.02
CA VAL A 86 0.83 9.90 10.59
C VAL A 86 0.17 9.40 9.30
N GLU A 87 -1.12 9.69 9.12
CA GLU A 87 -1.89 9.39 7.91
C GLU A 87 -1.34 10.09 6.66
N GLU A 88 -0.95 11.36 6.75
CA GLU A 88 -0.37 12.11 5.63
C GLU A 88 1.07 11.66 5.36
N SER A 89 1.82 11.25 6.38
CA SER A 89 3.16 10.66 6.22
C SER A 89 3.12 9.29 5.51
N ILE A 90 2.08 8.50 5.75
CA ILE A 90 1.91 7.16 5.16
C ILE A 90 1.26 7.21 3.78
N LYS A 91 0.50 8.28 3.49
CA LYS A 91 -0.11 8.52 2.19
C LYS A 91 0.96 8.54 1.09
N GLY A 92 0.80 7.65 0.12
CA GLY A 92 1.74 7.49 -0.99
C GLY A 92 2.85 6.46 -0.76
N ILE A 93 3.09 5.96 0.46
CA ILE A 93 4.04 4.84 0.66
C ILE A 93 3.55 3.60 -0.08
N VAL A 94 2.26 3.28 0.05
CA VAL A 94 1.66 2.11 -0.63
C VAL A 94 1.76 2.24 -2.15
N GLU A 95 1.58 3.44 -2.69
CA GLU A 95 1.70 3.71 -4.12
C GLU A 95 3.15 3.59 -4.59
N ARG A 96 4.11 4.14 -3.83
CA ARG A 96 5.54 3.97 -4.10
C ARG A 96 5.96 2.50 -4.09
N VAL A 97 5.51 1.71 -3.11
CA VAL A 97 5.82 0.28 -3.04
C VAL A 97 5.26 -0.48 -4.25
N LYS A 98 4.04 -0.16 -4.69
CA LYS A 98 3.45 -0.78 -5.89
C LYS A 98 4.21 -0.40 -7.16
N ILE A 99 4.60 0.88 -7.30
CA ILE A 99 5.39 1.35 -8.44
C ILE A 99 6.75 0.67 -8.46
N GLU A 100 7.42 0.56 -7.32
CA GLU A 100 8.71 -0.12 -7.19
C GLU A 100 8.61 -1.62 -7.55
N ASP A 101 7.58 -2.32 -7.05
CA ASP A 101 7.33 -3.73 -7.37
C ASP A 101 7.03 -3.93 -8.88
N GLU A 102 6.28 -3.02 -9.50
CA GLU A 102 6.03 -3.05 -10.94
C GLU A 102 7.31 -2.75 -11.76
N ILE A 103 8.14 -1.81 -11.32
CA ILE A 103 9.44 -1.52 -11.94
C ILE A 103 10.37 -2.73 -11.82
N GLN A 104 10.40 -3.41 -10.68
CA GLN A 104 11.21 -4.62 -10.51
C GLN A 104 10.70 -5.78 -11.36
N ARG A 105 9.39 -5.95 -11.53
CA ARG A 105 8.81 -6.94 -12.45
C ARG A 105 9.03 -6.60 -13.93
N ALA A 106 8.97 -5.32 -14.27
CA ALA A 106 9.18 -4.82 -15.63
C ALA A 106 10.67 -4.72 -15.99
N SER A 107 11.55 -4.64 -15.00
CA SER A 107 12.99 -4.75 -15.22
C SER A 107 13.27 -6.10 -15.85
N GLU A 108 13.92 -6.05 -17.02
CA GLU A 108 14.27 -7.23 -17.79
C GLU A 108 14.97 -8.23 -16.87
N LEU A 109 14.54 -9.50 -16.91
CA LEU A 109 15.10 -10.56 -16.10
C LEU A 109 16.61 -10.52 -16.24
N ASP A 110 17.29 -10.17 -15.14
CA ASP A 110 18.74 -10.04 -15.11
C ASP A 110 19.37 -11.42 -15.39
N LEU A 111 19.72 -11.66 -16.66
CA LEU A 111 20.23 -12.92 -17.19
C LEU A 111 21.51 -13.36 -16.47
N THR A 112 22.24 -12.42 -15.85
CA THR A 112 23.44 -12.70 -15.06
C THR A 112 23.12 -13.40 -13.73
N LYS A 113 21.92 -13.19 -13.16
CA LYS A 113 21.44 -13.92 -11.98
C LYS A 113 20.96 -15.34 -12.32
N ILE A 114 20.60 -15.57 -13.58
CA ILE A 114 20.20 -16.87 -14.17
C ILE A 114 21.43 -17.60 -14.73
N GLN A 115 22.61 -17.39 -14.13
CA GLN A 115 23.76 -18.27 -14.33
C GLN A 115 23.36 -19.74 -14.15
N PRO A 116 23.98 -20.67 -14.92
CA PRO A 116 23.71 -22.09 -14.78
C PRO A 116 23.96 -22.52 -13.34
N LYS A 117 22.89 -22.88 -12.63
CA LYS A 117 22.96 -23.38 -11.25
C LYS A 117 23.45 -24.83 -11.25
N LYS A 118 23.94 -25.30 -10.09
CA LYS A 118 24.31 -26.71 -9.87
C LYS A 118 23.14 -27.64 -10.28
N PRO A 119 23.38 -28.84 -10.84
CA PRO A 119 22.31 -29.72 -11.35
C PRO A 119 21.23 -30.05 -10.31
N ASN A 120 21.58 -30.10 -9.02
CA ASN A 120 20.66 -30.42 -7.91
C ASN A 120 20.04 -29.20 -7.23
N TRP A 121 20.20 -27.98 -7.78
CA TRP A 121 19.72 -26.76 -7.12
C TRP A 121 18.20 -26.72 -6.98
N ASP A 122 17.49 -27.27 -7.97
CA ASP A 122 16.04 -27.36 -7.96
C ASP A 122 15.56 -28.36 -6.90
N LEU A 123 16.30 -29.46 -6.72
CA LEU A 123 16.05 -30.40 -5.64
C LEU A 123 16.24 -29.75 -4.26
N LYS A 124 17.29 -28.93 -4.07
CA LYS A 124 17.48 -28.17 -2.82
C LYS A 124 16.31 -27.20 -2.60
N ARG A 125 15.82 -26.52 -3.64
CA ARG A 125 14.69 -25.59 -3.57
C ARG A 125 13.37 -26.29 -3.20
N ASP A 126 13.06 -27.41 -3.84
CA ASP A 126 11.83 -28.15 -3.57
C ASP A 126 11.88 -28.85 -2.20
N LEU A 127 13.06 -29.30 -1.78
CA LEU A 127 13.31 -29.82 -0.44
C LEU A 127 13.13 -28.74 0.62
N THR A 128 13.72 -27.55 0.46
CA THR A 128 13.56 -26.45 1.42
C THR A 128 12.11 -26.02 1.57
N LYS A 129 11.32 -25.98 0.48
CA LYS A 129 9.88 -25.70 0.56
C LYS A 129 9.11 -26.71 1.40
N LYS A 130 9.51 -27.99 1.38
CA LYS A 130 8.93 -29.05 2.22
C LYS A 130 9.42 -28.95 3.66
N LEU A 131 10.72 -28.72 3.88
CA LEU A 131 11.32 -28.56 5.20
C LEU A 131 10.74 -27.35 5.93
N ASN A 132 10.57 -26.19 5.28
CA ASN A 132 9.99 -24.99 5.89
C ASN A 132 8.62 -25.22 6.55
N LYS A 133 7.83 -26.20 6.07
CA LYS A 133 6.55 -26.58 6.69
C LYS A 133 6.75 -27.41 7.96
N LEU A 134 7.79 -28.22 7.99
CA LEU A 134 8.11 -29.16 9.06
C LEU A 134 8.98 -28.51 10.14
N ASP A 135 9.87 -27.59 9.77
CA ASP A 135 10.79 -26.84 10.64
C ASP A 135 10.14 -26.33 11.92
N PRO A 136 8.98 -25.62 11.91
CA PRO A 136 8.36 -25.15 13.15
C PRO A 136 7.90 -26.31 14.07
N ILE A 137 7.47 -27.42 13.47
CA ILE A 137 7.02 -28.61 14.21
C ILE A 137 8.23 -29.32 14.84
N THR A 138 9.33 -29.44 14.08
CA THR A 138 10.58 -30.03 14.59
C THR A 138 11.20 -29.16 15.69
N GLN A 139 11.19 -27.83 15.55
CA GLN A 139 11.69 -26.93 16.60
C GLN A 139 10.83 -27.00 17.86
N ALA A 140 9.50 -27.10 17.71
CA ALA A 140 8.61 -27.34 18.84
C ALA A 140 8.89 -28.71 19.51
N ALA A 141 9.10 -29.77 18.71
CA ALA A 141 9.45 -31.09 19.23
C ALA A 141 10.80 -31.06 19.98
N PHE A 142 11.83 -30.41 19.43
CA PHE A 142 13.11 -30.20 20.12
C PHE A 142 12.92 -29.46 21.44
N ALA A 143 12.17 -28.37 21.46
CA ALA A 143 11.88 -27.65 22.70
C ALA A 143 11.19 -28.53 23.76
N THR A 144 10.27 -29.43 23.35
CA THR A 144 9.65 -30.37 24.29
C THR A 144 10.62 -31.44 24.80
N LEU A 145 11.50 -31.95 23.94
CA LEU A 145 12.52 -32.94 24.29
C LEU A 145 13.55 -32.35 25.26
N ILE A 146 14.04 -31.14 24.99
CA ILE A 146 14.99 -30.46 25.87
C ILE A 146 14.31 -30.17 27.22
N ARG A 147 13.06 -29.70 27.24
CA ARG A 147 12.32 -29.48 28.50
C ARG A 147 12.20 -30.76 29.32
N LYS A 148 11.88 -31.89 28.69
CA LYS A 148 11.80 -33.20 29.38
C LYS A 148 13.16 -33.61 29.94
N ARG A 149 14.23 -33.45 29.15
CA ARG A 149 15.60 -33.77 29.57
C ARG A 149 16.04 -32.96 30.79
N MET A 150 15.76 -31.66 30.81
CA MET A 150 16.08 -30.78 31.94
C MET A 150 15.31 -31.16 33.21
N GLN A 151 14.04 -31.54 33.07
CA GLN A 151 13.24 -32.02 34.19
C GLN A 151 13.78 -33.34 34.76
N THR A 152 14.25 -34.26 33.91
CA THR A 152 14.87 -35.51 34.37
C THR A 152 16.24 -35.31 35.01
N GLU A 153 17.01 -34.32 34.57
CA GLU A 153 18.32 -33.96 35.13
C GLU A 153 18.22 -33.10 36.41
N GLY A 154 17.00 -32.85 36.92
CA GLY A 154 16.77 -32.10 38.17
C GLY A 154 17.05 -30.60 38.07
N ALA A 155 17.29 -30.10 36.85
CA ALA A 155 17.59 -28.71 36.57
C ALA A 155 16.27 -27.93 36.49
N GLY A 156 15.82 -27.39 37.62
CA GLY A 156 14.65 -26.50 37.70
C GLY A 156 14.81 -25.25 36.83
N SER A 157 13.70 -24.54 36.58
CA SER A 157 13.63 -23.37 35.69
C SER A 157 14.47 -22.18 36.20
N THR A 158 15.78 -22.19 35.92
CA THR A 158 16.68 -21.06 36.13
C THR A 158 16.95 -20.35 34.79
N GLU A 159 17.34 -19.08 34.83
CA GLU A 159 17.63 -18.30 33.61
C GLU A 159 18.83 -18.86 32.82
N GLU A 160 19.81 -19.44 33.51
CA GLU A 160 20.96 -20.15 32.90
C GLU A 160 20.51 -21.33 32.03
N ASN A 161 19.47 -22.03 32.50
CA ASN A 161 18.86 -23.16 31.83
C ASN A 161 18.13 -22.74 30.53
N ALA A 162 17.51 -21.55 30.50
CA ALA A 162 16.91 -20.99 29.30
C ALA A 162 17.97 -20.60 28.24
N ALA A 163 19.13 -20.09 28.68
CA ALA A 163 20.25 -19.78 27.80
C ALA A 163 20.89 -21.05 27.20
N ILE A 164 21.01 -22.13 27.98
CA ILE A 164 21.46 -23.45 27.51
C ILE A 164 20.48 -24.03 26.48
N LEU A 165 19.17 -23.95 26.75
CA LEU A 165 18.08 -24.31 25.82
C LEU A 165 18.21 -23.58 24.48
N ALA A 166 18.37 -22.25 24.53
CA ALA A 166 18.51 -21.44 23.33
C ALA A 166 19.78 -21.77 22.55
N LYS A 167 20.88 -22.11 23.23
CA LYS A 167 22.12 -22.54 22.60
C LYS A 167 21.95 -23.90 21.92
N GLU A 168 21.37 -24.90 22.59
CA GLU A 168 21.14 -26.24 22.03
C GLU A 168 20.19 -26.22 20.82
N ILE A 169 19.11 -25.44 20.87
CA ILE A 169 18.15 -25.27 19.75
C ILE A 169 18.85 -24.67 18.52
N ASN A 170 19.68 -23.65 18.71
CA ASN A 170 20.41 -23.01 17.61
C ASN A 170 21.53 -23.89 17.03
N THR A 171 22.19 -24.71 17.85
CA THR A 171 23.21 -25.66 17.37
C THR A 171 22.60 -26.86 16.63
N ALA A 172 21.42 -27.33 17.04
CA ALA A 172 20.72 -28.43 16.37
C ALA A 172 19.96 -27.97 15.10
N GLY A 173 19.54 -26.70 15.04
CA GLY A 173 18.81 -26.14 13.90
C GLY A 173 19.67 -25.68 12.72
N LYS A 174 21.01 -25.63 12.87
CA LYS A 174 21.94 -25.42 11.76
C LYS A 174 22.38 -26.79 11.23
N PRO A 175 21.82 -27.28 10.11
CA PRO A 175 22.48 -28.36 9.40
C PRO A 175 23.89 -27.87 9.02
N ASN A 176 24.88 -28.75 9.12
CA ASN A 176 26.29 -28.52 8.76
C ASN A 176 26.42 -28.11 7.27
N ASP A 177 26.08 -26.87 6.92
CA ASP A 177 26.25 -26.26 5.59
C ASP A 177 27.62 -25.53 5.48
N GLU A 178 28.53 -25.71 6.45
CA GLU A 178 29.82 -24.99 6.53
C GLU A 178 31.09 -25.87 6.38
N VAL A 179 30.97 -27.14 5.97
CA VAL A 179 32.16 -27.94 5.59
C VAL A 179 32.12 -28.22 4.08
N GLU A 180 32.29 -27.18 3.29
CA GLU A 180 32.83 -27.31 1.94
C GLU A 180 34.28 -26.88 2.05
N GLU A 181 35.12 -27.87 2.34
CA GLU A 181 36.57 -27.81 2.23
C GLU A 181 36.87 -27.46 0.76
N ASP A 182 37.45 -26.30 0.53
CA ASP A 182 37.94 -25.84 -0.77
C ASP A 182 39.10 -26.75 -1.17
N LEU A 183 38.78 -27.95 -1.66
CA LEU A 183 39.72 -28.84 -2.32
C LEU A 183 39.98 -28.30 -3.72
N SER A 184 40.69 -27.17 -3.77
CA SER A 184 41.57 -26.87 -4.88
C SER A 184 42.79 -27.79 -4.77
N GLU A 185 42.60 -29.07 -5.10
CA GLU A 185 43.70 -29.95 -5.45
C GLU A 185 44.12 -29.59 -6.87
N ASP A 186 45.24 -28.89 -6.96
CA ASP A 186 46.13 -28.88 -8.11
C ASP A 186 46.32 -30.32 -8.60
N GLU A 187 45.96 -30.65 -9.85
CA GLU A 187 46.72 -31.57 -10.71
C GLU A 187 46.38 -31.32 -12.20
N ASP A 188 47.44 -31.03 -12.96
CA ASP A 188 47.71 -31.06 -14.42
C ASP A 188 46.90 -30.22 -15.43
#